data_AF-A0ABD0QRX6-F1
#
_entry.id   AF-A0ABD0QRX6-F1
#
_cell.length_a   1.000
_cell.length_b   1.000
_cell.length_c   1.000
_cell.angle_alpha   90.00
_cell.angle_beta   90.00
_cell.angle_gamma   90.00
#
_symmetry.space_group_name_H-M   'P 1'
#
loop_
_entity.id
_entity.type
_entity.pdbx_description
1 polymer ?
#
loop_
_entity_poly.entity_id
_entity_poly.type
_entity_poly.pdbx_seq_one_letter_code
_entity_poly.pdbx_strand_id
1 'polypeptide(L)' 'LAMQLNMGVFEYNGRCGYLLKPEFMRRTDKHFDPFTMDIVDGIVANTVKVK' A
#
# COMPACT_ATOMS: atom_id res chain seq x y z
N LEU A 1 8.66 -0.88 -17.53
CA LEU A 1 7.87 -1.81 -16.67
C LEU A 1 6.67 -1.14 -15.97
N ALA A 2 6.69 0.17 -15.72
CA ALA A 2 5.64 0.87 -14.96
C ALA A 2 4.19 0.57 -15.40
N MET A 3 3.92 0.57 -16.71
CA MET A 3 2.57 0.29 -17.21
C MET A 3 2.09 -1.14 -16.98
N GLN A 4 2.99 -2.14 -16.98
CA GLN A 4 2.62 -3.53 -16.68
C GLN A 4 2.18 -3.68 -15.23
N LEU A 5 2.91 -3.04 -14.29
CA LEU A 5 2.52 -2.99 -12.88
C LEU A 5 1.19 -2.25 -12.68
N ASN A 6 1.02 -1.09 -13.33
CA ASN A 6 -0.21 -0.31 -13.24
C ASN A 6 -1.43 -1.12 -13.72
N MET A 7 -1.30 -1.79 -14.87
CA MET A 7 -2.37 -2.66 -15.39
C MET A 7 -2.71 -3.80 -14.43
N GLY A 8 -1.70 -4.48 -13.87
CA GLY A 8 -1.93 -5.59 -12.93
C GLY A 8 -2.56 -5.14 -11.60
N VAL A 9 -2.18 -3.97 -11.07
CA VAL A 9 -2.70 -3.47 -9.79
C VAL A 9 -4.13 -2.94 -9.91
N PHE A 10 -4.48 -2.26 -11.00
CA PHE A 10 -5.83 -1.73 -11.20
C PHE A 10 -6.86 -2.75 -11.73
N GLU A 11 -6.44 -3.99 -11.95
CA GLU A 11 -7.39 -5.08 -12.17
C GLU A 11 -8.21 -5.41 -10.91
N TYR A 12 -7.60 -5.24 -9.74
CA TYR A 12 -8.28 -5.39 -8.46
C TYR A 12 -9.38 -4.35 -8.27
N ASN A 13 -10.30 -4.63 -7.34
CA ASN A 13 -11.49 -3.80 -7.09
C ASN A 13 -12.42 -3.67 -8.31
N GLY A 14 -12.61 -4.76 -9.06
CA GLY A 14 -13.57 -4.84 -10.16
C GLY A 14 -13.22 -3.97 -11.37
N ARG A 15 -11.92 -3.74 -11.65
CA ARG A 15 -11.44 -2.93 -12.79
C ARG A 15 -12.02 -1.51 -12.86
N CYS A 16 -12.48 -0.97 -11.74
CA CYS A 16 -13.11 0.35 -11.71
C CYS A 16 -12.09 1.52 -11.81
N GLY A 17 -10.79 1.24 -11.72
CA GLY A 17 -9.73 2.26 -11.75
C GLY A 17 -9.49 2.97 -10.41
N TYR A 18 -10.16 2.55 -9.33
CA TYR A 18 -10.01 3.13 -7.99
C TYR A 18 -9.53 2.09 -6.98
N LEU A 19 -8.58 2.49 -6.13
CA LEU A 19 -8.09 1.70 -5.00
C LEU A 19 -8.10 2.57 -3.74
N LEU A 20 -8.60 2.02 -2.64
CA LEU A 20 -8.61 2.73 -1.36
C LEU A 20 -7.18 2.76 -0.79
N LYS A 21 -6.67 3.95 -0.49
CA LYS A 21 -5.38 4.10 0.18
C LYS A 21 -5.39 3.43 1.57
N PRO A 22 -4.23 2.92 2.05
CA PRO A 22 -4.10 2.42 3.41
C PRO A 22 -4.57 3.43 4.47
N GLU A 23 -5.07 2.95 5.61
CA GLU A 23 -5.67 3.80 6.65
C GLU A 23 -4.73 4.92 7.12
N PHE A 24 -3.48 4.59 7.44
CA PHE A 24 -2.48 5.54 7.93
C PHE A 24 -2.09 6.61 6.89
N MET A 25 -2.40 6.41 5.61
CA MET A 25 -2.21 7.43 4.56
C MET A 25 -3.44 8.32 4.35
N ARG A 26 -4.58 7.99 4.97
CA ARG A 26 -5.84 8.74 4.87
C ARG A 26 -6.17 9.54 6.12
N ARG A 27 -5.71 9.06 7.29
CA ARG A 27 -5.95 9.69 8.58
C ARG A 27 -5.15 10.98 8.72
N THR A 28 -5.85 12.07 9.07
CA THR A 28 -5.23 13.40 9.28
C THR A 28 -4.51 13.52 10.62
N ASP A 29 -4.83 12.64 11.57
CA ASP A 29 -4.27 12.58 12.91
C ASP A 29 -3.04 11.66 13.02
N LYS A 30 -2.67 10.96 11.95
CA LYS A 30 -1.51 10.07 11.89
C LYS A 30 -0.42 10.72 11.04
N HIS A 31 0.80 10.80 11.57
CA HIS A 31 1.98 11.15 10.78
C HIS A 31 2.56 9.88 10.16
N PHE A 32 2.82 9.90 8.86
CA PHE A 32 3.43 8.81 8.12
C PHE A 32 4.69 9.32 7.44
N ASP A 33 5.84 8.78 7.84
CA ASP A 33 7.10 8.96 7.12
C ASP A 33 7.29 7.80 6.13
N PRO A 34 7.29 8.06 4.81
CA PRO A 34 7.50 7.02 3.81
C PRO A 34 8.90 6.40 3.82
N PHE A 35 9.87 7.00 4.54
CA PHE A 35 11.26 6.56 4.56
C PHE A 35 11.69 5.97 5.91
N THR A 36 10.76 5.78 6.86
CA THR A 36 11.05 5.08 8.12
C THR A 36 11.54 3.66 7.86
N MET A 37 12.62 3.27 8.55
CA MET A 37 13.16 1.90 8.52
C MET A 37 12.56 1.00 9.60
N ASP A 38 11.90 1.58 10.60
CA ASP A 38 11.27 0.87 11.71
C ASP A 38 9.79 0.59 11.47
N ILE A 39 9.26 -0.42 12.17
CA ILE A 39 7.83 -0.76 12.15
C ILE A 39 7.04 0.44 12.72
N VAL A 40 6.10 0.95 11.92
CA VAL A 40 5.23 2.05 12.33
C VAL A 40 4.17 1.55 13.31
N ASP A 41 3.99 2.26 14.42
CA ASP A 41 2.99 1.93 15.42
C ASP A 41 1.56 1.89 14.83
N GLY A 42 0.89 0.75 15.04
CA GLY A 42 -0.41 0.44 14.47
C GLY A 42 -0.41 -0.14 13.05
N ILE A 43 0.75 -0.44 12.45
CA ILE A 43 0.86 -1.20 11.19
C ILE A 43 1.38 -2.62 11.49
N VAL A 44 0.66 -3.64 11.02
CA VAL A 44 1.11 -5.04 11.15
C VAL A 44 2.11 -5.36 10.04
N ALA A 45 3.36 -5.61 10.43
CA ALA A 45 4.44 -6.00 9.50
C ALA A 45 4.33 -7.49 9.11
N ASN A 46 4.58 -7.79 7.83
CA ASN A 46 4.47 -9.14 7.27
C ASN A 46 5.78 -9.61 6.62
N THR A 47 6.05 -10.91 6.69
CA THR A 47 7.19 -11.58 6.02
C THR A 47 6.69 -12.44 4.86
N VAL A 48 7.31 -12.31 3.68
CA VAL A 48 6.97 -13.10 2.48
C VAL A 48 8.23 -13.79 1.94
N LYS A 49 8.11 -15.08 1.56
CA LYS A 49 9.17 -15.85 0.90
C LYS A 49 8.63 -16.46 -0.40
N VAL A 50 9.29 -16.17 -1.51
CA VAL A 50 9.04 -16.82 -2.81
C VAL A 50 10.08 -17.94 -2.98
N LYS A 51 9.65 -19.12 -3.40
CA LYS A 51 10.54 -20.27 -3.67
C LYS A 51 11.21 -20.13 -5.02
#